data_AF-A0A7R9Z7P7-F1
#
_entry.id   AF-A0A7R9Z7P7-F1
#
_cell.length_a   1.000
_cell.length_b   1.000
_cell.length_c   1.000
_cell.angle_alpha   90.00
_cell.angle_beta   90.00
_cell.angle_gamma   90.00
#
_symmetry.space_group_name_H-M   'P 1'
#
loop_
_entity.id
_entity.type
_entity.pdbx_description
1 polymer ?
#
loop_
_entity_poly.entity_id
_entity_poly.type
_entity_poly.pdbx_seq_one_letter_code
_entity_poly.pdbx_strand_id
1 'polypeptide(L)'
;MAQSNSHDIAPHMTNVSHEIHHLSFGDPSTTRYLERTIDNFKGNPAGSSLASGSPLPAGFLDATHPMDGNAYVTGDLHEAHHHYLKVITTELDRETMIKDKYASATIGQRAYRILQSSQLSYFRNDVVPEAKFTYDL
;
A
#
# COMPACT_ATOMS: atom_id res chain seq x y z
N MET A 1 22.00 14.57 -11.53
CA MET A 1 20.62 14.61 -12.08
C MET A 1 20.74 15.15 -13.50
N ALA A 2 20.13 14.49 -14.49
CA ALA A 2 20.25 14.92 -15.88
C ALA A 2 19.43 16.21 -16.09
N GLN A 3 20.12 17.33 -16.32
CA GLN A 3 19.51 18.64 -16.57
C GLN A 3 19.83 19.03 -18.01
N SER A 4 18.80 19.22 -18.84
CA SER A 4 18.97 19.70 -20.22
C SER A 4 19.03 21.23 -20.23
N ASN A 5 19.82 21.81 -21.13
CA ASN A 5 20.15 23.24 -21.16
C ASN A 5 18.98 24.21 -21.48
N SER A 6 17.74 23.73 -21.68
CA SER A 6 16.67 24.60 -22.22
C SER A 6 15.23 24.21 -21.87
N HIS A 7 14.94 23.66 -20.69
CA HIS A 7 13.53 23.53 -20.25
C HIS A 7 13.39 23.76 -18.76
N ASP A 8 12.93 24.96 -18.41
CA ASP A 8 12.37 25.24 -17.09
C ASP A 8 10.94 24.70 -17.09
N ILE A 9 10.62 23.74 -16.22
CA ILE A 9 9.27 23.20 -16.12
C ILE A 9 8.44 24.28 -15.42
N ALA A 10 7.49 24.87 -16.13
CA ALA A 10 6.52 25.79 -15.54
C ALA A 10 5.72 25.04 -14.46
N PRO A 11 5.89 25.34 -13.15
CA PRO A 11 5.28 24.57 -12.07
C PRO A 11 3.76 24.50 -12.17
N HIS A 12 3.16 25.60 -12.63
CA HIS A 12 1.72 25.73 -12.83
C HIS A 12 1.15 24.96 -14.02
N MET A 13 2.01 24.40 -14.87
CA MET A 13 1.61 23.54 -15.98
C MET A 13 1.78 22.05 -15.66
N THR A 14 2.10 21.70 -14.41
CA THR A 14 2.31 20.30 -14.03
C THR A 14 0.99 19.60 -13.71
N ASN A 15 0.88 18.37 -14.20
CA ASN A 15 -0.20 17.45 -13.87
C ASN A 15 0.39 16.34 -13.00
N VAL A 16 -0.23 16.10 -11.84
CA VAL A 16 0.25 15.16 -10.81
C VAL A 16 -0.75 14.00 -10.60
N SER A 17 -1.63 13.80 -11.60
CA SER A 17 -2.51 12.63 -11.66
C SER A 17 -1.68 11.34 -11.71
N HIS A 18 -2.07 10.32 -10.96
CA HIS A 18 -1.33 9.07 -10.90
C HIS A 18 -2.23 7.88 -10.54
N GLU A 19 -1.73 6.68 -10.82
CA GLU A 19 -2.29 5.41 -10.40
C GLU A 19 -1.31 4.73 -9.44
N ILE A 20 -1.83 4.11 -8.39
CA ILE A 20 -1.02 3.31 -7.48
C ILE A 20 -1.14 1.85 -7.91
N HIS A 21 -0.11 1.34 -8.58
CA HIS A 21 -0.07 -0.08 -8.95
C HIS A 21 0.19 -0.99 -7.75
N HIS A 22 1.09 -0.58 -6.85
CA HIS A 22 1.36 -1.31 -5.62
C HIS A 22 1.93 -0.40 -4.53
N LEU A 23 1.32 -0.39 -3.35
CA LEU A 23 1.84 0.28 -2.16
C LEU A 23 1.60 -0.56 -0.90
N SER A 24 2.69 -1.07 -0.31
CA SER A 24 2.67 -1.87 0.92
C SER A 24 3.88 -1.57 1.80
N PHE A 25 3.82 -2.00 3.07
CA PHE A 25 4.93 -1.91 4.03
C PHE A 25 5.40 -3.29 4.48
N GLY A 26 6.69 -3.42 4.73
CA GLY A 26 7.32 -4.64 5.26
C GLY A 26 7.96 -5.52 4.20
N ASP A 27 8.19 -6.78 4.56
CA ASP A 27 8.85 -7.75 3.69
C ASP A 27 7.85 -8.28 2.65
N PRO A 28 8.11 -8.13 1.33
CA PRO A 28 7.22 -8.63 0.29
C PRO A 28 7.00 -10.15 0.32
N SER A 29 7.95 -10.92 0.86
CA SER A 29 7.81 -12.36 1.04
C SER A 29 6.79 -12.72 2.12
N THR A 30 6.67 -11.91 3.18
CA THR A 30 5.62 -12.07 4.18
C THR A 30 4.25 -11.82 3.56
N THR A 31 4.06 -10.73 2.83
CA THR A 31 2.78 -10.43 2.14
C THR A 31 2.40 -11.55 1.17
N ARG A 32 3.33 -12.02 0.33
CA ARG A 32 3.10 -13.14 -0.60
C ARG A 32 2.76 -14.45 0.11
N TYR A 33 3.37 -14.71 1.26
CA TYR A 33 3.04 -15.87 2.07
C TYR A 33 1.61 -15.78 2.60
N LEU A 34 1.20 -14.61 3.09
CA LEU A 34 -0.16 -14.39 3.58
C LEU A 34 -1.19 -14.56 2.44
N GLU A 35 -0.93 -13.97 1.28
CA GLU A 35 -1.77 -14.11 0.07
C GLU A 35 -1.93 -15.57 -0.34
N ARG A 36 -0.82 -16.30 -0.47
CA ARG A 36 -0.83 -17.72 -0.84
C ARG A 36 -1.55 -18.58 0.19
N THR A 37 -1.33 -18.32 1.47
CA THR A 37 -2.00 -19.06 2.55
C THR A 37 -3.51 -18.94 2.40
N ILE A 38 -4.00 -17.74 2.11
CA ILE A 38 -5.43 -17.47 1.93
C ILE A 38 -5.97 -18.07 0.63
N ASP A 39 -5.25 -17.98 -0.48
CA ASP A 39 -5.65 -18.61 -1.75
C ASP A 39 -5.79 -20.13 -1.64
N ASN A 40 -4.89 -20.78 -0.87
CA ASN A 40 -5.01 -22.20 -0.57
C ASN A 40 -6.27 -22.56 0.26
N PHE A 41 -6.88 -21.60 0.97
CA PHE A 41 -8.16 -21.77 1.66
C PHE A 41 -9.39 -21.42 0.80
N LYS A 42 -9.23 -20.67 -0.31
CA LYS A 42 -10.34 -20.26 -1.22
C LYS A 42 -10.97 -21.40 -2.02
N GLY A 43 -10.43 -22.63 -1.97
CA GLY A 43 -11.06 -23.84 -2.50
C GLY A 43 -12.26 -24.34 -1.68
N ASN A 44 -12.54 -23.74 -0.52
CA ASN A 44 -13.72 -24.02 0.29
C ASN A 44 -14.77 -22.89 0.13
N PRO A 45 -16.07 -23.20 -0.03
CA PRO A 45 -17.13 -22.22 -0.35
C PRO A 45 -17.48 -21.25 0.80
N ALA A 46 -16.72 -21.24 1.89
CA ALA A 46 -16.75 -20.18 2.90
C ALA A 46 -15.78 -19.07 2.45
N GLY A 47 -16.24 -18.22 1.54
CA GLY A 47 -15.44 -17.18 0.90
C GLY A 47 -14.73 -16.25 1.89
N SER A 48 -13.52 -15.82 1.51
CA SER A 48 -12.72 -14.64 1.94
C SER A 48 -12.58 -14.27 3.44
N SER A 49 -13.30 -14.93 4.33
CA SER A 49 -13.05 -15.00 5.74
C SER A 49 -11.93 -16.00 5.93
N LEU A 50 -10.78 -15.53 6.42
CA LEU A 50 -9.79 -16.38 7.07
C LEU A 50 -10.49 -17.59 7.73
N ALA A 51 -10.11 -18.81 7.34
CA ALA A 51 -10.66 -20.02 7.93
C ALA A 51 -10.58 -19.90 9.46
N SER A 52 -11.58 -20.46 10.17
CA SER A 52 -11.79 -20.42 11.63
C SER A 52 -10.60 -20.82 12.55
N GLY A 53 -9.38 -20.96 12.01
CA GLY A 53 -8.13 -21.19 12.74
C GLY A 53 -6.93 -20.44 12.17
N SER A 54 -7.13 -19.44 11.30
CA SER A 54 -6.06 -18.55 10.86
C SER A 54 -5.92 -17.39 11.85
N PRO A 55 -4.70 -17.04 12.29
CA PRO A 55 -4.48 -16.07 13.36
C PRO A 55 -4.79 -14.62 12.97
N LEU A 56 -5.05 -14.32 11.69
CA LEU A 56 -5.31 -12.95 11.27
C LEU A 56 -6.81 -12.59 11.40
N PRO A 57 -7.14 -11.30 11.49
CA PRO A 57 -8.50 -10.84 11.29
C PRO A 57 -9.01 -11.07 9.85
N ALA A 58 -10.33 -11.15 9.68
CA ALA A 58 -10.94 -11.06 8.34
C ALA A 58 -10.59 -9.71 7.67
N GLY A 59 -10.41 -9.71 6.35
CA GLY A 59 -10.02 -8.52 5.59
C GLY A 59 -8.59 -8.02 5.84
N PHE A 60 -7.74 -8.83 6.51
CA PHE A 60 -6.36 -8.43 6.81
C PHE A 60 -5.55 -8.13 5.54
N LEU A 61 -5.63 -8.98 4.52
CA LEU A 61 -4.90 -8.78 3.26
C LEU A 61 -5.28 -7.49 2.55
N ASP A 62 -6.58 -7.20 2.45
CA ASP A 62 -7.07 -5.99 1.79
C ASP A 62 -6.54 -4.74 2.51
N ALA A 63 -6.30 -4.83 3.81
CA ALA A 63 -5.69 -3.77 4.60
C ALA A 63 -4.16 -3.66 4.45
N THR A 64 -3.47 -4.61 3.81
CA THR A 64 -2.01 -4.54 3.60
C THR A 64 -1.60 -3.64 2.43
N HIS A 65 -2.50 -3.46 1.46
CA HIS A 65 -2.29 -2.67 0.25
C HIS A 65 -3.60 -2.01 -0.24
N PRO A 66 -4.28 -1.22 0.61
CA PRO A 66 -5.63 -0.70 0.34
C PRO A 66 -5.69 0.35 -0.78
N MET A 67 -4.55 0.71 -1.36
CA MET A 67 -4.44 1.71 -2.42
C MET A 67 -4.12 1.09 -3.79
N ASP A 68 -3.91 -0.21 -3.86
CA ASP A 68 -3.59 -0.89 -5.11
C ASP A 68 -4.75 -0.78 -6.11
N GLY A 69 -4.44 -0.33 -7.32
CA GLY A 69 -5.39 -0.07 -8.40
C GLY A 69 -6.15 1.26 -8.28
N ASN A 70 -5.93 2.06 -7.23
CA ASN A 70 -6.57 3.36 -7.11
C ASN A 70 -5.93 4.38 -8.07
N ALA A 71 -6.78 5.14 -8.75
CA ALA A 71 -6.39 6.27 -9.58
C ALA A 71 -6.77 7.61 -8.92
N TYR A 72 -5.82 8.52 -8.85
CA TYR A 72 -5.94 9.84 -8.24
C TYR A 72 -5.76 10.89 -9.32
N VAL A 73 -6.87 11.26 -9.96
CA VAL A 73 -6.90 12.22 -11.06
C VAL A 73 -7.13 13.63 -10.50
N THR A 74 -6.43 14.61 -11.06
CA THR A 74 -6.64 16.04 -10.77
C THR A 74 -7.60 16.64 -11.80
N GLY A 75 -8.41 17.61 -11.36
CA GLY A 75 -9.34 18.31 -12.25
C GLY A 75 -8.63 19.37 -13.07
N ASP A 76 -7.67 20.05 -12.44
CA ASP A 76 -6.90 21.13 -13.03
C ASP A 76 -5.39 20.85 -12.97
N LEU A 77 -4.63 21.64 -13.72
CA LEU A 77 -3.18 21.74 -13.54
C LEU A 77 -2.89 22.39 -12.19
N HIS A 78 -1.74 22.08 -11.61
CA HIS A 78 -1.32 22.66 -10.33
C HIS A 78 -2.09 22.18 -9.08
N GLU A 79 -2.79 21.05 -9.19
CA GLU A 79 -3.35 20.32 -8.05
C GLU A 79 -2.55 19.05 -7.79
N ALA A 80 -2.58 18.54 -6.55
CA ALA A 80 -2.06 17.20 -6.27
C ALA A 80 -2.78 16.53 -5.10
N HIS A 81 -2.87 15.20 -5.15
CA HIS A 81 -3.37 14.41 -4.03
C HIS A 81 -2.26 14.20 -2.99
N HIS A 82 -2.61 14.42 -1.73
CA HIS A 82 -1.79 14.10 -0.57
C HIS A 82 -2.40 12.92 0.17
N HIS A 83 -1.58 11.90 0.38
CA HIS A 83 -1.95 10.64 1.01
C HIS A 83 -1.34 10.57 2.40
N TYR A 84 -2.17 10.41 3.41
CA TYR A 84 -1.78 10.12 4.77
C TYR A 84 -2.04 8.65 5.08
N LEU A 85 -1.03 7.96 5.61
CA LEU A 85 -1.03 6.52 5.84
C LEU A 85 -0.73 6.23 7.32
N LYS A 86 -1.73 5.75 8.06
CA LYS A 86 -1.47 5.15 9.38
C LYS A 86 -1.07 3.70 9.19
N VAL A 87 0.21 3.41 9.44
CA VAL A 87 0.77 2.07 9.34
C VAL A 87 0.64 1.38 10.70
N ILE A 88 0.08 0.18 10.71
CA ILE A 88 -0.18 -0.59 11.92
C ILE A 88 0.64 -1.88 11.84
N THR A 89 1.56 -2.05 12.78
CA THR A 89 2.34 -3.28 12.90
C THR A 89 1.48 -4.37 13.52
N THR A 90 1.38 -5.52 12.85
CA THR A 90 0.80 -6.74 13.39
C THR A 90 1.90 -7.78 13.55
N GLU A 91 2.15 -8.18 14.78
CA GLU A 91 3.08 -9.27 15.05
C GLU A 91 2.40 -10.60 14.75
N LEU A 92 3.11 -11.42 13.99
CA LEU A 92 2.65 -12.74 13.57
C LEU A 92 3.39 -13.76 14.41
N ASP A 93 2.64 -14.53 15.19
CA ASP A 93 3.23 -15.57 15.99
C ASP A 93 3.77 -16.67 15.09
N ARG A 94 5.08 -16.93 15.21
CA ARG A 94 5.80 -17.96 14.46
C ARG A 94 5.15 -19.33 14.64
N GLU A 95 4.59 -19.63 15.81
CA GLU A 95 3.92 -20.90 16.06
C GLU A 95 2.61 -21.03 15.27
N THR A 96 1.90 -19.91 15.06
CA THR A 96 0.68 -19.87 14.23
C THR A 96 0.97 -19.84 12.72
N MET A 97 2.13 -19.31 12.31
CA MET A 97 2.56 -19.30 10.89
C MET A 97 3.17 -20.64 10.45
N ILE A 98 3.93 -21.32 11.31
CA ILE A 98 4.61 -22.58 10.99
C ILE A 98 3.69 -23.78 11.32
N LYS A 99 2.56 -23.89 10.63
CA LYS A 99 1.96 -25.21 10.34
C LYS A 99 2.41 -25.76 8.99
N ASP A 100 3.00 -24.90 8.17
CA ASP A 100 3.53 -25.27 6.87
C ASP A 100 5.02 -25.60 6.99
N LYS A 101 5.40 -26.84 6.66
CA LYS A 101 6.78 -27.36 6.77
C LYS A 101 7.77 -26.65 5.83
N TYR A 102 7.24 -25.80 4.95
CA TYR A 102 7.95 -25.01 3.94
C TYR A 102 8.01 -23.51 4.27
N ALA A 103 7.42 -23.07 5.40
CA ALA A 103 7.55 -21.70 5.87
C ALA A 103 9.03 -21.44 6.24
N SER A 104 9.75 -20.84 5.30
CA SER A 104 11.17 -20.55 5.46
C SER A 104 11.43 -19.70 6.70
N ALA A 105 12.55 -19.94 7.37
CA ALA A 105 13.05 -19.13 8.48
C ALA A 105 13.30 -17.64 8.10
N THR A 106 13.14 -17.29 6.82
CA THR A 106 13.23 -15.93 6.28
C THR A 106 11.90 -15.17 6.21
N ILE A 107 10.75 -15.78 6.50
CA ILE A 107 9.48 -15.05 6.55
C ILE A 107 9.48 -14.12 7.76
N GLY A 108 9.30 -12.82 7.53
CA GLY A 108 9.26 -11.81 8.58
C GLY A 108 8.07 -12.04 9.53
N GLN A 109 8.31 -11.94 10.84
CA GLN A 109 7.31 -12.08 11.91
C GLN A 109 6.35 -10.89 12.02
N ARG A 110 6.37 -9.97 11.06
CA ARG A 110 5.59 -8.74 11.08
C ARG A 110 4.90 -8.57 9.75
N ALA A 111 3.62 -8.28 9.79
CA ALA A 111 2.87 -7.75 8.67
C ALA A 111 2.33 -6.37 9.04
N TYR A 112 2.07 -5.57 8.02
CA TYR A 112 1.66 -4.19 8.19
C TYR A 112 0.30 -3.99 7.54
N ARG A 113 -0.57 -3.30 8.28
CA ARG A 113 -1.84 -2.81 7.75
C ARG A 113 -1.74 -1.30 7.56
N ILE A 114 -2.51 -0.78 6.62
CA ILE A 114 -2.53 0.62 6.26
C ILE A 114 -3.96 1.12 6.42
N LEU A 115 -4.15 2.20 7.16
CA LEU A 115 -5.34 3.04 7.05
C LEU A 115 -4.95 4.27 6.25
N GLN A 116 -5.60 4.49 5.11
CA GLN A 116 -5.27 5.58 4.20
C GLN A 116 -6.33 6.68 4.22
N SER A 117 -5.90 7.92 4.08
CA SER A 117 -6.73 9.08 3.81
C SER A 117 -6.08 9.90 2.70
N SER A 118 -6.83 10.24 1.66
CA SER A 118 -6.33 10.99 0.50
C SER A 118 -7.11 12.29 0.36
N GLN A 119 -6.40 13.41 0.15
CA GLN A 119 -6.99 14.73 0.00
C GLN A 119 -6.39 15.48 -1.19
N LEU A 120 -7.24 16.09 -2.02
CA LEU A 120 -6.81 17.00 -3.07
C LEU A 120 -6.32 18.33 -2.46
N SER A 121 -5.12 18.73 -2.83
CA SER A 121 -4.49 19.98 -2.41
C SER A 121 -4.31 20.93 -3.59
N TYR A 122 -4.59 22.20 -3.31
CA TYR A 122 -4.43 23.32 -4.25
C TYR A 122 -3.15 24.07 -3.90
N PHE A 123 -2.35 24.36 -4.93
CA PHE A 123 -1.07 25.03 -4.75
C PHE A 123 -1.15 26.47 -5.25
N ARG A 124 -0.30 27.32 -4.68
CA ARG A 124 -0.05 28.65 -5.24
C ARG A 124 0.84 28.52 -6.48
N ASN A 125 0.72 29.47 -7.41
CA ASN A 125 1.45 29.49 -8.68
C ASN A 125 2.99 29.42 -8.54
N ASP A 126 3.53 29.76 -7.38
CA ASP A 126 4.96 29.79 -7.08
C ASP A 126 5.50 28.53 -6.41
N VAL A 127 4.65 27.55 -6.11
CA VAL A 127 5.03 26.28 -5.46
C VAL A 127 4.91 25.14 -6.46
N VAL A 128 5.81 24.17 -6.49
CA VAL A 128 5.65 22.98 -7.35
C VAL A 128 4.70 21.99 -6.67
N PRO A 129 3.63 21.50 -7.33
CA PRO A 129 2.77 20.48 -6.75
C PRO A 129 3.46 19.11 -6.75
N GLU A 130 3.15 18.26 -5.78
CA GLU A 130 3.75 16.93 -5.62
C GLU A 130 2.73 15.89 -5.17
N ALA A 131 2.83 14.66 -5.70
CA ALA A 131 2.10 13.52 -5.17
C ALA A 131 2.79 13.15 -3.85
N LYS A 132 2.16 13.48 -2.73
CA LYS A 132 2.79 13.36 -1.42
C LYS A 132 2.26 12.15 -0.67
N PHE A 133 3.16 11.32 -0.16
CA PHE A 133 2.85 10.22 0.73
C PHE A 133 3.48 10.49 2.09
N THR A 134 2.65 10.64 3.11
CA THR A 134 3.07 10.80 4.50
C THR A 134 2.59 9.61 5.28
N TYR A 135 3.43 9.05 6.14
CA TYR A 135 3.05 7.92 6.97
C TYR A 135 3.46 8.14 8.41
N ASP A 136 2.70 7.54 9.33
CA ASP A 136 3.06 7.36 10.72
C ASP A 136 2.89 5.90 11.13
N LEU A 137 3.78 5.43 12.00
CA LEU A 137 3.78 4.05 12.53
C LEU A 137 3.05 3.99 13.87
#